data_AF-A0A832NKW6-F1
#
_entry.id   AF-A0A832NKW6-F1
#
_cell.length_a   1.000
_cell.length_b   1.000
_cell.length_c   1.000
_cell.angle_alpha   90.00
_cell.angle_beta   90.00
_cell.angle_gamma   90.00
#
_symmetry.space_group_name_H-M   'P 1'
#
loop_
_entity.id
_entity.type
_entity.pdbx_description
1 polymer ?
#
loop_
_entity_poly.entity_id
_entity_poly.type
_entity_poly.pdbx_seq_one_letter_code
_entity_poly.pdbx_strand_id
1 'polypeptide(L)'
;MGHRKTHAPRHGSLGVRPRKRAEDLTPRIKSWPEKSWFDLLIEKHGEEALKRGITRTPVLLAYPVYKAGMTHAIIVEDRPNTPFTGKERFIPVTVLDAPPIVVIGLRTYTRDYNGALRAIGEVWRNPVDAVIKAVEDLYVSNPLWSLSPRDVVRKYLLGLRKANHGLVKPDPDGDYGFKFIAESGEDDVKKVLSSDIVDVRAIVTTIPILAGFGKKKCEVFEIKIHGESIDEKIKYANSIWGKYLTPFDVFIEGQFVDVIGVTKGHGFQGVIKRFGVKELPRWHKHRKGSRKVGSRSPAFTYSMSEVPQAGQMGFHRRTEYNKRIVRIGRDGYEVTVKGGFLHYGLVYGPYIVIKGSVMGPSKRVLVLRHPIRPDLKFIPLSSPQVVYFSLESKQGA
;
A
#
# COMPACT_ATOMS: atom_id res chain seq x y z
N MET A 1 -6.72 -27.08 -40.57
CA MET A 1 -7.40 -26.72 -39.31
C MET A 1 -8.68 -26.01 -39.67
N GLY A 2 -9.82 -26.43 -39.12
CA GLY A 2 -11.09 -25.72 -39.32
C GLY A 2 -11.27 -24.59 -38.31
N HIS A 3 -12.23 -23.71 -38.60
CA HIS A 3 -12.74 -22.75 -37.63
C HIS A 3 -13.14 -23.43 -36.31
N ARG A 4 -13.02 -22.72 -35.19
CA ARG A 4 -13.35 -23.27 -33.86
C ARG A 4 -14.84 -23.62 -33.81
N LYS A 5 -15.17 -24.88 -33.46
CA LYS A 5 -16.56 -25.38 -33.45
C LYS A 5 -17.52 -24.61 -32.54
N THR A 6 -17.05 -24.12 -31.38
CA THR A 6 -17.86 -23.40 -30.40
C THR A 6 -17.13 -22.16 -29.89
N HIS A 7 -17.81 -21.01 -29.84
CA HIS A 7 -17.25 -19.78 -29.29
C HIS A 7 -17.16 -19.86 -27.75
N ALA A 8 -16.05 -19.38 -27.19
CA ALA A 8 -15.89 -19.20 -25.75
C ALA A 8 -14.80 -18.15 -25.50
N PRO A 9 -14.84 -17.45 -24.35
CA PRO A 9 -13.83 -16.45 -24.01
C PRO A 9 -12.44 -17.07 -23.89
N ARG A 10 -11.43 -16.20 -23.95
CA ARG A 10 -10.03 -16.57 -23.77
C ARG A 10 -9.73 -16.98 -22.34
N HIS A 11 -8.88 -17.99 -22.16
CA HIS A 11 -8.31 -18.32 -20.86
C HIS A 11 -7.22 -17.33 -20.43
N GLY A 12 -7.59 -16.39 -19.56
CA GLY A 12 -6.70 -15.43 -18.93
C GLY A 12 -6.48 -14.15 -19.74
N SER A 13 -6.32 -13.03 -19.02
CA SER A 13 -6.01 -11.72 -19.62
C SER A 13 -4.56 -11.64 -20.12
N LEU A 14 -4.38 -11.06 -21.30
CA LEU A 14 -3.07 -10.76 -21.88
C LEU A 14 -2.39 -9.55 -21.21
N GLY A 15 -3.15 -8.57 -20.73
CA GLY A 15 -2.61 -7.35 -20.11
C GLY A 15 -1.88 -7.57 -18.77
N VAL A 16 -1.93 -8.78 -18.22
CA VAL A 16 -1.20 -9.18 -17.01
C VAL A 16 0.00 -10.07 -17.29
N ARG A 17 0.41 -10.18 -18.56
CA ARG A 17 1.64 -10.84 -19.01
C ARG A 17 2.81 -9.84 -19.13
N PRO A 18 4.07 -10.30 -19.06
CA PRO A 18 4.49 -11.66 -18.71
C PRO A 18 4.14 -12.00 -17.25
N ARG A 19 3.67 -13.23 -17.00
CA ARG A 19 3.37 -13.73 -15.65
C ARG A 19 4.64 -14.23 -14.98
N LYS A 20 5.57 -13.31 -14.71
CA LYS A 20 6.84 -13.54 -13.98
C LYS A 20 6.76 -13.08 -12.52
N ARG A 21 7.72 -13.51 -11.70
CA ARG A 21 7.87 -13.01 -10.32
C ARG A 21 8.14 -11.50 -10.35
N ALA A 22 7.60 -10.77 -9.39
CA ALA A 22 8.03 -9.41 -9.10
C ALA A 22 9.51 -9.44 -8.70
N GLU A 23 10.27 -8.47 -9.19
CA GLU A 23 11.72 -8.33 -8.91
C GLU A 23 11.96 -7.89 -7.46
N ASP A 24 11.05 -7.09 -6.90
CA ASP A 24 11.10 -6.62 -5.52
C ASP A 24 9.76 -6.89 -4.81
N LEU A 25 9.83 -7.12 -3.50
CA LEU A 25 8.70 -7.17 -2.57
C LEU A 25 8.14 -5.78 -2.28
N THR A 26 8.99 -4.75 -2.29
CA THR A 26 8.59 -3.37 -2.05
C THR A 26 7.75 -2.87 -3.24
N PRO A 27 6.47 -2.52 -3.04
CA PRO A 27 5.61 -2.13 -4.15
C PRO A 27 6.01 -0.77 -4.71
N ARG A 28 6.44 -0.75 -5.98
CA ARG A 28 6.69 0.50 -6.70
C ARG A 28 5.38 1.07 -7.28
N ILE A 29 5.11 2.34 -6.98
CA ILE A 29 4.02 3.12 -7.56
C ILE A 29 4.48 3.65 -8.92
N LYS A 30 3.71 3.41 -9.98
CA LYS A 30 4.07 3.84 -11.35
C LYS A 30 3.43 5.15 -11.77
N SER A 31 2.24 5.42 -11.25
CA SER A 31 1.43 6.57 -11.59
C SER A 31 0.79 7.11 -10.34
N TRP A 32 0.54 8.41 -10.34
CA TRP A 32 -0.12 9.13 -9.25
C TRP A 32 -1.44 9.67 -9.76
N PRO A 33 -2.49 9.72 -8.93
CA PRO A 33 -3.71 10.43 -9.29
C PRO A 33 -3.41 11.92 -9.46
N GLU A 34 -4.15 12.57 -10.36
CA GLU A 34 -4.07 14.02 -10.58
C GLU A 34 -4.80 14.80 -9.50
N LYS A 35 -5.87 14.21 -8.93
CA LYS A 35 -6.69 14.79 -7.87
C LYS A 35 -6.54 13.97 -6.59
N SER A 36 -6.51 14.65 -5.45
CA SER A 36 -6.65 14.00 -4.15
C SER A 36 -8.10 13.58 -3.90
N TRP A 37 -8.33 12.88 -2.79
CA TRP A 37 -9.69 12.52 -2.40
C TRP A 37 -10.47 13.73 -1.90
N PHE A 38 -9.78 14.69 -1.28
CA PHE A 38 -10.36 15.94 -0.81
C PHE A 38 -10.85 16.80 -1.98
N ASP A 39 -10.09 16.88 -3.08
CA ASP A 39 -10.55 17.58 -4.29
C ASP A 39 -11.81 16.94 -4.87
N LEU A 40 -11.83 15.61 -4.94
CA LEU A 40 -12.99 14.86 -5.45
C LEU A 40 -14.24 15.06 -4.58
N LEU A 41 -14.07 15.22 -3.27
CA LEU A 41 -15.17 15.53 -2.36
C LEU A 41 -15.71 16.93 -2.56
N ILE A 42 -14.82 17.92 -2.68
CA ILE A 42 -15.18 19.32 -2.92
C ILE A 42 -15.86 19.47 -4.28
N GLU A 43 -15.34 18.82 -5.34
CA GLU A 43 -15.95 18.83 -6.66
C GLU A 43 -17.36 18.23 -6.68
N LYS A 44 -17.62 17.22 -5.84
CA LYS A 44 -18.93 16.57 -5.81
C LYS A 44 -19.95 17.25 -4.89
N HIS A 45 -19.51 17.67 -3.71
CA HIS A 45 -20.41 18.10 -2.62
C HIS A 45 -20.32 19.60 -2.31
N GLY A 46 -19.38 20.34 -2.92
CA GLY A 46 -19.28 21.79 -2.82
C GLY A 46 -19.19 22.29 -1.38
N GLU A 47 -20.11 23.19 -1.00
CA GLU A 47 -20.16 23.80 0.33
C GLU A 47 -20.36 22.79 1.46
N GLU A 48 -21.03 21.65 1.22
CA GLU A 48 -21.24 20.65 2.29
C GLU A 48 -19.91 20.03 2.73
N ALA A 49 -18.97 19.83 1.79
CA ALA A 49 -17.62 19.37 2.13
C ALA A 49 -16.86 20.42 2.94
N LEU A 50 -16.95 21.70 2.55
CA LEU A 50 -16.31 22.80 3.27
C LEU A 50 -16.85 22.95 4.71
N LYS A 51 -18.17 22.81 4.90
CA LYS A 51 -18.80 22.83 6.23
C LYS A 51 -18.32 21.71 7.16
N ARG A 52 -17.86 20.58 6.59
CA ARG A 52 -17.25 19.47 7.34
C ARG A 52 -15.73 19.63 7.54
N GLY A 53 -15.17 20.80 7.22
CA GLY A 53 -13.75 21.09 7.36
C GLY A 53 -12.86 20.49 6.27
N ILE A 54 -13.45 20.03 5.15
CA ILE A 54 -12.69 19.44 4.05
C ILE A 54 -12.18 20.55 3.14
N THR A 55 -10.87 20.80 3.18
CA THR A 55 -10.20 21.85 2.41
C THR A 55 -9.24 21.28 1.38
N ARG A 56 -8.90 22.06 0.34
CA ARG A 56 -7.86 21.73 -0.66
C ARG A 56 -6.46 21.96 -0.10
N THR A 57 -6.12 21.24 0.96
CA THR A 57 -4.79 21.30 1.54
C THR A 57 -3.85 20.32 0.84
N PRO A 58 -2.57 20.69 0.65
CA PRO A 58 -1.57 19.74 0.16
C PRO A 58 -1.50 18.50 1.04
N VAL A 59 -1.38 17.33 0.42
CA VAL A 59 -1.41 16.04 1.12
C VAL A 59 -0.53 15.00 0.42
N LEU A 60 -0.04 14.02 1.18
CA LEU A 60 0.61 12.86 0.56
C LEU A 60 -0.42 11.98 -0.15
N LEU A 61 -0.08 11.44 -1.31
CA LEU A 61 -1.03 10.63 -2.10
C LEU A 61 -1.00 9.13 -1.78
N ALA A 62 -0.14 8.68 -0.86
CA ALA A 62 -0.05 7.28 -0.49
C ALA A 62 0.47 7.09 0.94
N TYR A 63 0.23 5.89 1.47
CA TYR A 63 0.72 5.45 2.77
C TYR A 63 1.07 3.95 2.71
N PRO A 64 2.27 3.54 3.14
CA PRO A 64 2.62 2.13 3.27
C PRO A 64 2.01 1.50 4.54
N VAL A 65 1.55 0.27 4.42
CA VAL A 65 0.90 -0.49 5.50
C VAL A 65 1.32 -1.95 5.45
N TYR A 66 1.15 -2.69 6.53
CA TYR A 66 1.36 -4.14 6.59
C TYR A 66 0.04 -4.87 6.72
N LYS A 67 -0.11 -5.96 5.95
CA LYS A 67 -1.29 -6.81 6.09
C LYS A 67 -1.22 -7.62 7.39
N ALA A 68 -2.08 -7.30 8.35
CA ALA A 68 -2.17 -8.03 9.62
C ALA A 68 -3.00 -9.31 9.44
N GLY A 69 -4.28 -9.16 9.11
CA GLY A 69 -5.20 -10.28 9.00
C GLY A 69 -6.55 -9.89 8.41
N MET A 70 -7.54 -10.77 8.57
CA MET A 70 -8.91 -10.53 8.13
C MET A 70 -9.89 -10.90 9.25
N THR A 71 -10.99 -10.17 9.30
CA THR A 71 -12.15 -10.48 10.13
C THR A 71 -13.41 -10.09 9.37
N HIS A 72 -14.54 -9.96 10.04
CA HIS A 72 -15.78 -9.45 9.48
C HIS A 72 -16.32 -8.30 10.32
N ALA A 73 -17.12 -7.45 9.69
CA ALA A 73 -17.83 -6.36 10.33
C ALA A 73 -19.28 -6.34 9.82
N ILE A 74 -20.18 -5.83 10.65
CA ILE A 74 -21.54 -5.45 10.24
C ILE A 74 -21.54 -3.94 10.10
N ILE A 75 -21.87 -3.46 8.90
CA ILE A 75 -21.97 -2.03 8.60
C ILE A 75 -23.39 -1.70 8.12
N VAL A 76 -23.83 -0.47 8.34
CA VAL A 76 -25.05 0.03 7.67
C VAL A 76 -24.68 0.44 6.25
N GLU A 77 -25.40 -0.09 5.25
CA GLU A 77 -25.14 0.26 3.85
C GLU A 77 -25.65 1.68 3.56
N ASP A 78 -24.74 2.56 3.18
CA ASP A 78 -24.97 3.99 2.92
C ASP A 78 -24.98 4.33 1.43
N ARG A 79 -24.76 3.35 0.54
CA ARG A 79 -24.83 3.58 -0.90
C ARG A 79 -26.29 3.86 -1.28
N PRO A 80 -26.60 5.00 -1.94
CA PRO A 80 -27.96 5.31 -2.36
C PRO A 80 -28.42 4.37 -3.46
N ASN A 81 -29.74 4.19 -3.58
CA ASN A 81 -30.39 3.42 -4.64
C ASN A 81 -29.95 1.94 -4.70
N THR A 82 -29.70 1.33 -3.53
CA THR A 82 -29.48 -0.13 -3.43
C THR A 82 -30.60 -0.76 -2.60
N PRO A 83 -30.96 -2.04 -2.81
CA PRO A 83 -31.99 -2.72 -2.00
C PRO A 83 -31.64 -2.82 -0.50
N PHE A 84 -30.39 -2.51 -0.15
CA PHE A 84 -29.83 -2.63 1.19
C PHE A 84 -29.60 -1.27 1.86
N THR A 85 -29.87 -0.13 1.20
CA THR A 85 -29.66 1.20 1.79
C THR A 85 -30.34 1.30 3.16
N GLY A 86 -29.58 1.73 4.17
CA GLY A 86 -30.04 1.86 5.57
C GLY A 86 -30.14 0.54 6.35
N LYS A 87 -29.87 -0.62 5.72
CA LYS A 87 -29.88 -1.92 6.39
C LYS A 87 -28.49 -2.35 6.81
N GLU A 88 -28.43 -3.15 7.87
CA GLU A 88 -27.21 -3.81 8.31
C GLU A 88 -26.75 -4.87 7.30
N ARG A 89 -25.45 -4.89 7.04
CA ARG A 89 -24.82 -5.78 6.08
C ARG A 89 -23.54 -6.37 6.64
N PHE A 90 -23.46 -7.70 6.59
CA PHE A 90 -22.22 -8.43 6.82
C PHE A 90 -21.22 -8.16 5.70
N ILE A 91 -20.02 -7.73 6.06
CA ILE A 91 -18.91 -7.55 5.12
C ILE A 91 -17.62 -8.21 5.63
N PRO A 92 -16.87 -8.93 4.78
CA PRO A 92 -15.51 -9.32 5.10
C PRO A 92 -14.62 -8.06 5.09
N VAL A 93 -13.69 -7.97 6.03
CA VAL A 93 -12.75 -6.85 6.14
C VAL A 93 -11.32 -7.34 6.32
N THR A 94 -10.37 -6.60 5.77
CA THR A 94 -8.94 -6.81 5.98
C THR A 94 -8.42 -5.74 6.93
N VAL A 95 -7.73 -6.18 7.99
CA VAL A 95 -7.04 -5.29 8.93
C VAL A 95 -5.61 -5.09 8.44
N LEU A 96 -5.25 -3.82 8.28
CA LEU A 96 -3.92 -3.39 7.90
C LEU A 96 -3.32 -2.63 9.08
N ASP A 97 -2.16 -3.06 9.52
CA ASP A 97 -1.36 -2.33 10.49
C ASP A 97 -0.65 -1.18 9.77
N ALA A 98 -0.81 0.03 10.30
CA ALA A 98 -0.39 1.28 9.69
C ALA A 98 0.56 2.04 10.64
N PRO A 99 1.75 1.50 10.94
CA PRO A 99 2.70 2.18 11.80
C PRO A 99 3.10 3.52 11.19
N PRO A 100 3.42 4.52 12.03
CA PRO A 100 3.83 5.85 11.56
C PRO A 100 5.00 5.76 10.58
N ILE A 101 4.97 6.64 9.58
CA ILE A 101 6.05 6.78 8.61
C ILE A 101 6.87 8.03 8.92
N VAL A 102 8.15 8.03 8.59
CA VAL A 102 9.02 9.19 8.77
C VAL A 102 9.39 9.79 7.43
N VAL A 103 9.20 11.09 7.27
CA VAL A 103 9.63 11.83 6.08
C VAL A 103 11.10 12.20 6.24
N ILE A 104 11.98 11.34 5.72
CA ILE A 104 13.43 11.48 5.89
C ILE A 104 14.07 12.39 4.84
N GLY A 105 13.39 12.61 3.72
CA GLY A 105 13.93 13.45 2.67
C GLY A 105 12.87 13.97 1.72
N LEU A 106 13.27 14.94 0.91
CA LEU A 106 12.47 15.50 -0.18
C LEU A 106 13.25 15.37 -1.47
N ARG A 107 12.55 15.07 -2.56
CA ARG A 107 13.09 14.98 -3.90
C ARG A 107 12.29 15.88 -4.83
N THR A 108 12.99 16.78 -5.52
CA THR A 108 12.39 17.67 -6.52
C THR A 108 12.71 17.18 -7.92
N TYR A 109 11.79 17.43 -8.83
CA TYR A 109 11.88 17.02 -10.22
C TYR A 109 11.72 18.22 -11.14
N THR A 110 12.50 18.22 -12.22
CA THR A 110 12.29 19.07 -13.38
C THR A 110 11.91 18.20 -14.58
N ARG A 111 11.58 18.81 -15.71
CA ARG A 111 11.40 18.10 -16.98
C ARG A 111 12.70 18.13 -17.78
N ASP A 112 13.06 17.00 -18.36
CA ASP A 112 14.11 16.96 -19.37
C ASP A 112 13.58 17.41 -20.75
N TYR A 113 14.47 17.45 -21.74
CA TYR A 113 14.15 17.82 -23.11
C TYR A 113 13.12 16.89 -23.79
N ASN A 114 12.94 15.67 -23.29
CA ASN A 114 11.93 14.71 -23.77
C ASN A 114 10.60 14.81 -23.01
N GLY A 115 10.49 15.74 -22.05
CA GLY A 115 9.33 15.89 -21.17
C GLY A 115 9.23 14.84 -20.06
N ALA A 116 10.25 13.98 -19.88
CA ALA A 116 10.33 13.05 -18.77
C ALA A 116 10.79 13.75 -17.48
N LEU A 117 10.36 13.22 -16.33
CA LEU A 117 10.75 13.78 -15.04
C LEU A 117 12.20 13.38 -14.71
N ARG A 118 13.07 14.37 -14.54
CA ARG A 118 14.46 14.22 -14.09
C ARG A 118 14.59 14.74 -12.67
N ALA A 119 15.16 13.94 -11.77
CA ALA A 119 15.42 14.37 -10.40
C ALA A 119 16.50 15.46 -10.41
N ILE A 120 16.25 16.57 -9.71
CA ILE A 120 17.20 17.68 -9.57
C ILE A 120 18.19 17.33 -8.45
N GLY A 121 17.66 16.92 -7.30
CA GLY A 121 18.43 16.52 -6.14
C GLY A 121 17.53 16.02 -5.02
N GLU A 122 18.18 15.64 -3.92
CA GLU A 122 17.55 15.09 -2.73
C GLU A 122 18.10 15.80 -1.51
N VAL A 123 17.22 16.17 -0.60
CA VAL A 123 17.58 16.70 0.71
C VAL A 123 17.14 15.71 1.77
N TRP A 124 17.99 15.51 2.78
CA TRP A 124 17.77 14.53 3.83
C TRP A 124 17.87 15.17 5.21
N ARG A 125 17.09 14.63 6.15
CA ARG A 125 17.07 15.08 7.54
C ARG A 125 17.18 13.89 8.47
N ASN A 126 17.84 14.09 9.61
CA ASN A 126 18.00 13.05 10.60
C ASN A 126 16.63 12.57 11.13
N PRO A 127 16.33 11.26 11.06
CA PRO A 127 15.03 10.72 11.44
C PRO A 127 14.85 10.47 12.95
N VAL A 128 15.91 10.59 13.77
CA VAL A 128 15.91 10.14 15.17
C VAL A 128 14.78 10.78 15.98
N ASP A 129 14.68 12.11 15.97
CA ASP A 129 13.66 12.83 16.75
C ASP A 129 12.23 12.46 16.33
N ALA A 130 12.02 12.27 15.03
CA ALA A 130 10.72 11.87 14.50
C ALA A 130 10.33 10.47 14.97
N VAL A 131 11.27 9.53 15.02
CA VAL A 131 11.04 8.16 15.49
C VAL A 131 10.75 8.15 16.99
N ILE A 132 11.47 8.94 17.80
CA ILE A 132 11.24 9.04 19.24
C ILE A 132 9.83 9.55 19.51
N LYS A 133 9.47 10.69 18.92
CA LYS A 133 8.13 11.28 19.06
C LYS A 133 7.03 10.34 18.61
N ALA A 134 7.22 9.63 17.50
CA ALA A 134 6.25 8.66 17.01
C ALA A 134 5.98 7.51 18.00
N VAL A 135 6.99 7.09 18.77
CA VAL A 135 6.84 6.06 19.82
C VAL A 135 6.14 6.63 21.04
N GLU A 136 6.59 7.80 21.51
CA GLU A 136 6.04 8.48 22.67
C GLU A 136 4.56 8.80 22.50
N ASP A 137 4.19 9.35 21.34
CA ASP A 137 2.83 9.83 21.08
C ASP A 137 1.82 8.69 20.84
N LEU A 138 2.27 7.53 20.31
CA LEU A 138 1.37 6.49 19.80
C LEU A 138 1.49 5.12 20.48
N TYR A 139 2.63 4.80 21.13
CA TYR A 139 2.90 3.45 21.62
C TYR A 139 3.18 3.36 23.12
N VAL A 140 3.71 4.41 23.75
CA VAL A 140 4.06 4.38 25.19
C VAL A 140 2.83 4.16 26.07
N SER A 141 1.67 4.68 25.67
CA SER A 141 0.40 4.46 26.39
C SER A 141 -0.16 3.05 26.24
N ASN A 142 0.33 2.26 25.27
CA ASN A 142 -0.19 0.93 25.01
C ASN A 142 0.45 -0.08 25.99
N PRO A 143 -0.33 -0.76 26.86
CA PRO A 143 0.20 -1.71 27.84
C PRO A 143 0.84 -2.96 27.20
N LEU A 144 0.56 -3.23 25.93
CA LEU A 144 1.13 -4.35 25.17
C LEU A 144 2.50 -4.00 24.57
N TRP A 145 2.88 -2.72 24.58
CA TRP A 145 4.16 -2.27 24.05
C TRP A 145 5.26 -2.33 25.12
N SER A 146 6.40 -2.92 24.77
CA SER A 146 7.49 -3.20 25.73
C SER A 146 8.83 -2.57 25.38
N LEU A 147 9.01 -2.06 24.16
CA LEU A 147 10.31 -1.53 23.74
C LEU A 147 10.47 -0.07 24.13
N SER A 148 11.62 0.26 24.72
CA SER A 148 11.98 1.65 24.99
C SER A 148 12.12 2.44 23.66
N PRO A 149 11.84 3.76 23.65
CA PRO A 149 12.07 4.60 22.47
C PRO A 149 13.51 4.48 21.94
N ARG A 150 14.49 4.41 22.84
CA ARG A 150 15.92 4.21 22.51
C ARG A 150 16.17 2.92 21.72
N ASP A 151 15.56 1.81 22.14
CA ASP A 151 15.69 0.53 21.44
C ASP A 151 15.04 0.55 20.06
N VAL A 152 13.92 1.27 19.92
CA VAL A 152 13.26 1.45 18.63
C VAL A 152 14.16 2.21 17.67
N VAL A 153 14.72 3.34 18.11
CA VAL A 153 15.65 4.15 17.30
C VAL A 153 16.85 3.33 16.85
N ARG A 154 17.52 2.64 17.79
CA ARG A 154 18.66 1.77 17.48
C ARG A 154 18.32 0.71 16.42
N LYS A 155 17.19 0.00 16.60
CA LYS A 155 16.76 -1.04 15.66
C LYS A 155 16.34 -0.43 14.32
N TYR A 156 15.73 0.76 14.31
CA TYR A 156 15.32 1.48 13.12
C TYR A 156 16.53 1.94 12.31
N LEU A 157 17.54 2.55 12.92
CA LEU A 157 18.78 2.97 12.25
C LEU A 157 19.53 1.77 11.65
N LEU A 158 19.60 0.65 12.37
CA LEU A 158 20.11 -0.62 11.82
C LEU A 158 19.29 -1.09 10.60
N GLY A 159 17.97 -0.93 10.67
CA GLY A 159 17.03 -1.22 9.59
C GLY A 159 17.25 -0.37 8.35
N LEU A 160 17.44 0.93 8.54
CA LEU A 160 17.71 1.92 7.51
C LEU A 160 19.07 1.67 6.86
N ARG A 161 20.11 1.34 7.64
CA ARG A 161 21.41 0.91 7.11
C ARG A 161 21.31 -0.31 6.19
N LYS A 162 20.46 -1.29 6.53
CA LYS A 162 20.19 -2.46 5.68
C LYS A 162 19.41 -2.13 4.40
N ALA A 163 18.68 -1.02 4.39
CA ALA A 163 18.02 -0.52 3.19
C ALA A 163 19.00 0.26 2.31
N ASN A 164 19.79 1.14 2.90
CA ASN A 164 20.83 1.91 2.22
C ASN A 164 22.03 2.16 3.16
N HIS A 165 23.18 1.55 2.83
CA HIS A 165 24.41 1.69 3.61
C HIS A 165 24.99 3.11 3.61
N GLY A 166 24.62 3.95 2.63
CA GLY A 166 25.10 5.32 2.52
C GLY A 166 24.41 6.29 3.49
N LEU A 167 23.21 5.98 3.98
CA LEU A 167 22.45 6.88 4.87
C LEU A 167 22.90 6.79 6.33
N VAL A 168 23.29 5.60 6.77
CA VAL A 168 23.58 5.30 8.18
C VAL A 168 24.87 4.50 8.30
N LYS A 169 25.78 4.95 9.15
CA LYS A 169 27.03 4.25 9.48
C LYS A 169 27.02 3.74 10.94
N PRO A 170 27.76 2.66 11.24
CA PRO A 170 28.02 2.26 12.62
C PRO A 170 28.73 3.39 13.37
N ASP A 171 28.34 3.62 14.61
CA ASP A 171 28.91 4.63 15.49
C ASP A 171 28.99 4.04 16.91
N PRO A 172 30.05 3.29 17.23
CA PRO A 172 30.16 2.54 18.49
C PRO A 172 30.08 3.42 19.74
N ASP A 173 30.54 4.66 19.64
CA ASP A 173 30.61 5.62 20.74
C ASP A 173 29.29 6.41 20.91
N GLY A 174 28.39 6.34 19.92
CA GLY A 174 27.11 7.04 19.92
C GLY A 174 25.98 6.30 20.67
N ASP A 175 24.99 7.06 21.14
CA ASP A 175 23.89 6.58 21.99
C ASP A 175 23.12 5.36 21.46
N TYR A 176 23.03 5.24 20.14
CA TYR A 176 22.27 4.20 19.44
C TYR A 176 23.15 3.15 18.74
N GLY A 177 24.48 3.30 18.77
CA GLY A 177 25.43 2.44 18.04
C GLY A 177 25.46 2.68 16.51
N PHE A 178 24.63 3.59 16.01
CA PHE A 178 24.49 3.94 14.61
C PHE A 178 24.21 5.44 14.48
N LYS A 179 24.76 6.07 13.44
CA LYS A 179 24.59 7.50 13.16
C LYS A 179 24.08 7.72 11.75
N PHE A 180 23.08 8.59 11.62
CA PHE A 180 22.64 9.09 10.32
C PHE A 180 23.66 10.14 9.83
N ILE A 181 24.18 9.96 8.61
CA ILE A 181 25.28 10.78 8.08
C ILE A 181 24.90 11.62 6.87
N ALA A 182 23.78 11.33 6.23
CA ALA A 182 23.39 11.95 4.97
C ALA A 182 22.67 13.29 5.14
N GLU A 183 22.67 13.86 6.35
CA GLU A 183 21.94 15.10 6.66
C GLU A 183 22.40 16.25 5.79
N SER A 184 21.45 16.90 5.11
CA SER A 184 21.73 17.96 4.15
C SER A 184 21.80 19.32 4.83
N GLY A 185 22.77 20.14 4.44
CA GLY A 185 22.91 21.51 4.92
C GLY A 185 21.94 22.48 4.25
N GLU A 186 21.85 23.71 4.77
CA GLU A 186 20.95 24.75 4.23
C GLU A 186 21.23 25.09 2.77
N ASP A 187 22.48 25.03 2.33
CA ASP A 187 22.88 25.33 0.96
C ASP A 187 22.38 24.28 -0.03
N ASP A 188 22.37 23.01 0.38
CA ASP A 188 21.82 21.92 -0.44
C ASP A 188 20.31 22.06 -0.58
N VAL A 189 19.64 22.49 0.50
CA VAL A 189 18.20 22.80 0.49
C VAL A 189 17.90 23.93 -0.49
N LYS A 190 18.67 25.02 -0.44
CA LYS A 190 18.51 26.13 -1.38
C LYS A 190 18.69 25.67 -2.82
N LYS A 191 19.73 24.89 -3.14
CA LYS A 191 19.98 24.36 -4.50
C LYS A 191 18.83 23.49 -5.01
N VAL A 192 18.27 22.62 -4.16
CA VAL A 192 17.20 21.69 -4.53
C VAL A 192 15.86 22.42 -4.69
N LEU A 193 15.67 23.54 -3.98
CA LEU A 193 14.44 24.35 -3.99
C LEU A 193 14.48 25.56 -4.95
N SER A 194 15.63 25.95 -5.51
CA SER A 194 15.80 27.19 -6.30
C SER A 194 15.64 27.03 -7.82
N SER A 195 15.13 25.90 -8.30
CA SER A 195 15.12 25.54 -9.73
C SER A 195 13.71 25.47 -10.31
N ASP A 196 13.59 25.31 -11.63
CA ASP A 196 12.33 25.06 -12.35
C ASP A 196 11.72 23.70 -11.92
N ILE A 197 11.08 23.71 -10.76
CA ILE A 197 10.49 22.54 -10.13
C ILE A 197 9.12 22.27 -10.75
N VAL A 198 8.93 21.05 -11.23
CA VAL A 198 7.67 20.56 -11.80
C VAL A 198 6.93 19.64 -10.83
N ASP A 199 7.66 18.89 -10.00
CA ASP A 199 7.07 17.96 -9.03
C ASP A 199 7.92 17.87 -7.77
N VAL A 200 7.27 17.71 -6.62
CA VAL A 200 7.91 17.53 -5.31
C VAL A 200 7.40 16.24 -4.69
N ARG A 201 8.32 15.42 -4.21
CA ARG A 201 8.00 14.12 -3.62
C ARG A 201 8.71 13.94 -2.29
N ALA A 202 8.00 13.35 -1.33
CA ALA A 202 8.55 12.98 -0.04
C ALA A 202 9.20 11.60 -0.14
N ILE A 203 10.43 11.49 0.33
CA ILE A 203 11.08 10.21 0.60
C ILE A 203 10.71 9.81 2.02
N VAL A 204 9.86 8.79 2.13
CA VAL A 204 9.33 8.31 3.40
C VAL A 204 9.90 6.94 3.73
N THR A 205 10.00 6.65 5.02
CA THR A 205 10.40 5.34 5.50
C THR A 205 9.37 4.77 6.45
N THR A 206 9.15 3.46 6.36
CA THR A 206 8.39 2.72 7.36
C THR A 206 9.23 2.52 8.63
N ILE A 207 8.55 2.29 9.76
CA ILE A 207 9.16 1.80 11.00
C ILE A 207 8.64 0.38 11.28
N PRO A 208 9.19 -0.68 10.63
CA PRO A 208 8.60 -2.02 10.68
C PRO A 208 8.65 -2.67 12.07
N ILE A 209 9.48 -2.16 12.98
CA ILE A 209 9.63 -2.70 14.34
C ILE A 209 8.37 -2.45 15.16
N LEU A 210 7.67 -1.33 14.90
CA LEU A 210 6.42 -0.96 15.57
C LEU A 210 5.28 -1.94 15.24
N ALA A 211 5.36 -2.60 14.08
CA ALA A 211 4.42 -3.63 13.67
C ALA A 211 4.62 -4.97 14.41
N GLY A 212 5.67 -5.13 15.23
CA GLY A 212 5.84 -6.24 16.18
C GLY A 212 6.15 -7.62 15.61
N PHE A 213 6.12 -7.84 14.29
CA PHE A 213 6.35 -9.17 13.69
C PHE A 213 7.82 -9.51 13.39
N GLY A 214 8.78 -8.74 13.95
CA GLY A 214 10.22 -9.03 13.92
C GLY A 214 11.01 -8.47 12.73
N LYS A 215 10.37 -7.68 11.86
CA LYS A 215 11.06 -7.06 10.72
C LYS A 215 11.85 -5.83 11.16
N LYS A 216 13.12 -5.76 10.75
CA LYS A 216 13.99 -4.59 11.02
C LYS A 216 14.25 -3.74 9.78
N LYS A 217 14.41 -4.36 8.60
CA LYS A 217 14.72 -3.63 7.35
C LYS A 217 13.53 -2.74 6.96
N CYS A 218 13.76 -1.43 6.97
CA CYS A 218 12.77 -0.43 6.57
C CYS A 218 12.54 -0.48 5.05
N GLU A 219 11.35 -0.09 4.63
CA GLU A 219 11.04 0.20 3.25
C GLU A 219 11.14 1.70 3.02
N VAL A 220 11.81 2.08 1.93
CA VAL A 220 11.91 3.47 1.49
C VAL A 220 10.95 3.64 0.32
N PHE A 221 10.04 4.60 0.44
CA PHE A 221 9.10 4.96 -0.61
C PHE A 221 9.30 6.40 -1.01
N GLU A 222 9.11 6.66 -2.30
CA GLU A 222 8.94 8.00 -2.82
C GLU A 222 7.44 8.23 -3.02
N ILE A 223 6.88 9.23 -2.34
CA ILE A 223 5.46 9.53 -2.35
C ILE A 223 5.25 10.94 -2.89
N LYS A 224 4.36 11.06 -3.88
CA LYS A 224 4.03 12.36 -4.46
C LYS A 224 3.20 13.19 -3.48
N ILE A 225 3.56 14.46 -3.36
CA ILE A 225 2.78 15.47 -2.63
C ILE A 225 1.80 16.09 -3.63
N HIS A 226 0.52 16.03 -3.28
CA HIS A 226 -0.53 16.74 -4.00
C HIS A 226 -0.66 18.18 -3.48
N GLY A 227 -1.12 19.08 -4.34
CA GLY A 227 -1.34 20.50 -4.05
C GLY A 227 -1.70 21.23 -5.35
N GLU A 228 -2.37 22.38 -5.25
CA GLU A 228 -2.77 23.17 -6.41
C GLU A 228 -1.55 23.86 -7.04
N SER A 229 -0.80 24.62 -6.22
CA SER A 229 0.44 25.29 -6.63
C SER A 229 1.70 24.54 -6.21
N ILE A 230 2.82 24.78 -6.90
CA ILE A 230 4.13 24.21 -6.54
C ILE A 230 4.62 24.82 -5.22
N ASP A 231 4.38 26.11 -5.00
CA ASP A 231 4.77 26.81 -3.77
C ASP A 231 4.08 26.23 -2.54
N GLU A 232 2.79 25.91 -2.64
CA GLU A 232 2.07 25.20 -1.57
C GLU A 232 2.66 23.82 -1.30
N LYS A 233 3.00 23.07 -2.35
CA LYS A 233 3.65 21.77 -2.19
C LYS A 233 4.99 21.90 -1.47
N ILE A 234 5.79 22.91 -1.79
CA ILE A 234 7.08 23.16 -1.15
C ILE A 234 6.89 23.56 0.32
N LYS A 235 5.94 24.47 0.60
CA LYS A 235 5.60 24.88 1.98
C LYS A 235 5.16 23.67 2.82
N TYR A 236 4.29 22.83 2.27
CA TYR A 236 3.85 21.59 2.93
C TYR A 236 4.99 20.58 3.06
N ALA A 237 5.81 20.39 2.03
CA ALA A 237 6.96 19.51 2.08
C ALA A 237 7.92 19.89 3.22
N ASN A 238 8.22 21.18 3.36
CA ASN A 238 9.04 21.71 4.44
C ASN A 238 8.38 21.53 5.82
N SER A 239 7.05 21.59 5.91
CA SER A 239 6.34 21.42 7.18
C SER A 239 6.37 19.98 7.70
N ILE A 240 6.35 18.99 6.80
CA ILE A 240 6.39 17.55 7.14
C ILE A 240 7.82 16.98 7.21
N TRP A 241 8.80 17.66 6.64
CA TRP A 241 10.17 17.15 6.53
C TRP A 241 10.84 16.99 7.90
N GLY A 242 11.32 15.79 8.20
CA GLY A 242 11.86 15.43 9.51
C GLY A 242 10.79 15.18 10.58
N LYS A 243 9.51 15.05 10.19
CA LYS A 243 8.43 14.64 11.10
C LYS A 243 7.94 13.24 10.74
N TYR A 244 7.20 12.66 11.68
CA TYR A 244 6.43 11.45 11.41
C TYR A 244 5.02 11.82 10.92
N LEU A 245 4.41 10.92 10.15
CA LEU A 245 3.03 11.03 9.68
C LEU A 245 2.27 9.74 9.99
N THR A 246 1.02 9.92 10.34
CA THR A 246 0.06 8.87 10.67
C THR A 246 -0.89 8.63 9.49
N PRO A 247 -1.66 7.52 9.47
CA PRO A 247 -2.67 7.31 8.44
C PRO A 247 -3.76 8.41 8.43
N PHE A 248 -3.98 9.11 9.55
CA PHE A 248 -4.96 10.19 9.68
C PHE A 248 -4.58 11.45 8.90
N ASP A 249 -3.28 11.70 8.72
CA ASP A 249 -2.78 12.85 7.98
C ASP A 249 -2.94 12.69 6.45
N VAL A 250 -3.21 11.46 6.00
CA VAL A 250 -3.24 11.09 4.59
C VAL A 250 -4.64 10.69 4.13
N PHE A 251 -5.38 9.96 4.97
CA PHE A 251 -6.68 9.40 4.61
C PHE A 251 -7.76 9.81 5.59
N ILE A 252 -8.99 9.81 5.08
CA ILE A 252 -10.21 9.91 5.90
C ILE A 252 -11.01 8.61 5.88
N GLU A 253 -11.80 8.38 6.91
CA GLU A 253 -12.71 7.24 6.93
C GLU A 253 -13.76 7.33 5.82
N GLY A 254 -14.11 6.18 5.22
CA GLY A 254 -15.05 6.12 4.10
C GLY A 254 -14.43 6.37 2.72
N GLN A 255 -13.22 6.91 2.66
CA GLN A 255 -12.47 7.13 1.41
C GLN A 255 -12.24 5.83 0.62
N PHE A 256 -12.28 5.94 -0.71
CA PHE A 256 -11.78 4.88 -1.59
C PHE A 256 -10.28 5.00 -1.79
N VAL A 257 -9.58 3.87 -1.76
CA VAL A 257 -8.13 3.77 -1.97
C VAL A 257 -7.81 2.65 -2.96
N ASP A 258 -6.70 2.82 -3.67
CA ASP A 258 -6.09 1.77 -4.48
C ASP A 258 -5.02 1.06 -3.65
N VAL A 259 -5.04 -0.27 -3.62
CA VAL A 259 -4.04 -1.06 -2.90
C VAL A 259 -3.03 -1.63 -3.88
N ILE A 260 -1.76 -1.30 -3.67
CA ILE A 260 -0.64 -1.74 -4.49
C ILE A 260 0.22 -2.70 -3.67
N GLY A 261 0.54 -3.85 -4.24
CA GLY A 261 1.29 -4.87 -3.52
C GLY A 261 1.81 -6.00 -4.39
N VAL A 262 2.37 -7.01 -3.73
CA VAL A 262 2.81 -8.26 -4.35
C VAL A 262 1.95 -9.42 -3.84
N THR A 263 1.35 -10.17 -4.77
CA THR A 263 0.45 -11.29 -4.45
C THR A 263 1.18 -12.44 -3.73
N LYS A 264 0.42 -13.36 -3.13
CA LYS A 264 0.95 -14.62 -2.59
C LYS A 264 1.67 -15.39 -3.71
N GLY A 265 2.83 -15.96 -3.41
CA GLY A 265 3.55 -16.82 -4.34
C GLY A 265 2.98 -18.24 -4.29
N HIS A 266 2.77 -18.86 -5.45
CA HIS A 266 2.34 -20.26 -5.56
C HIS A 266 3.35 -21.13 -6.32
N GLY A 267 4.53 -20.59 -6.65
CA GLY A 267 5.58 -21.32 -7.37
C GLY A 267 5.21 -21.67 -8.81
N PHE A 268 5.83 -22.73 -9.33
CA PHE A 268 5.52 -23.27 -10.64
C PHE A 268 4.16 -23.98 -10.61
N GLN A 269 3.27 -23.61 -11.54
CA GLN A 269 1.92 -24.17 -11.62
C GLN A 269 1.62 -24.64 -13.05
N GLY A 270 0.89 -25.75 -13.15
CA GLY A 270 0.37 -26.27 -14.41
C GLY A 270 -0.69 -25.35 -15.05
N VAL A 271 -0.99 -25.58 -16.32
CA VAL A 271 -1.90 -24.73 -17.12
C VAL A 271 -3.30 -24.57 -16.52
N ILE A 272 -3.81 -25.62 -15.89
CA ILE A 272 -5.14 -25.61 -15.27
C ILE A 272 -5.19 -24.59 -14.12
N LYS A 273 -4.34 -24.74 -13.11
CA LYS A 273 -4.33 -23.82 -11.96
C LYS A 273 -3.87 -22.41 -12.34
N ARG A 274 -2.94 -22.30 -13.30
CA ARG A 274 -2.38 -21.01 -13.73
C ARG A 274 -3.34 -20.18 -14.58
N PHE A 275 -4.11 -20.80 -15.49
CA PHE A 275 -4.95 -20.09 -16.47
C PHE A 275 -6.43 -20.47 -16.44
N GLY A 276 -6.83 -21.43 -15.61
CA GLY A 276 -8.22 -21.93 -15.55
C GLY A 276 -8.63 -22.71 -16.80
N VAL A 277 -7.68 -23.37 -17.47
CA VAL A 277 -7.96 -24.20 -18.66
C VAL A 277 -8.77 -25.43 -18.22
N LYS A 278 -9.80 -25.78 -19.00
CA LYS A 278 -10.59 -27.00 -18.77
C LYS A 278 -9.70 -28.24 -18.86
N GLU A 279 -9.82 -29.13 -17.88
CA GLU A 279 -9.11 -30.42 -17.90
C GLU A 279 -9.64 -31.30 -19.05
N LEU A 280 -8.74 -32.04 -19.70
CA LEU A 280 -9.15 -33.00 -20.74
C LEU A 280 -9.91 -34.19 -20.12
N PRO A 281 -10.83 -34.83 -20.87
CA PRO A 281 -11.61 -35.96 -20.36
C PRO A 281 -10.75 -37.06 -19.72
N ARG A 282 -11.01 -37.41 -18.47
CA ARG A 282 -10.23 -38.43 -17.76
C ARG A 282 -10.48 -39.85 -18.25
N TRP A 283 -11.68 -40.11 -18.80
CA TRP A 283 -12.08 -41.42 -19.33
C TRP A 283 -11.43 -41.74 -20.69
N HIS A 284 -10.90 -40.73 -21.39
CA HIS A 284 -10.06 -40.98 -22.56
C HIS A 284 -8.62 -41.25 -22.08
N LYS A 285 -8.02 -42.35 -22.54
CA LYS A 285 -6.62 -42.73 -22.24
C LYS A 285 -5.64 -41.76 -22.93
N HIS A 286 -5.51 -40.56 -22.39
CA HIS A 286 -4.53 -39.59 -22.84
C HIS A 286 -3.12 -40.08 -22.47
N ARG A 287 -2.32 -40.51 -23.46
CA ARG A 287 -0.95 -41.06 -23.28
C ARG A 287 -0.01 -40.24 -22.37
N LYS A 288 -0.23 -38.93 -22.24
CA LYS A 288 0.63 -38.01 -21.46
C LYS A 288 -0.17 -37.17 -20.44
N GLY A 289 -1.24 -37.74 -19.88
CA GLY A 289 -2.09 -37.12 -18.86
C GLY A 289 -3.13 -36.12 -19.38
N SER A 290 -4.13 -35.86 -18.53
CA SER A 290 -5.29 -34.99 -18.80
C SER A 290 -5.02 -33.50 -18.50
N ARG A 291 -4.02 -33.20 -17.67
CA ARG A 291 -3.79 -31.86 -17.07
C ARG A 291 -2.98 -30.90 -17.95
N LYS A 292 -3.26 -30.89 -19.25
CA LYS A 292 -2.54 -30.12 -20.27
C LYS A 292 -3.50 -29.40 -21.21
N VAL A 293 -2.98 -28.47 -22.00
CA VAL A 293 -3.74 -27.86 -23.10
C VAL A 293 -3.89 -28.88 -24.24
N GLY A 294 -5.07 -28.93 -24.87
CA GLY A 294 -5.36 -29.87 -25.96
C GLY A 294 -4.55 -29.59 -27.23
N SER A 295 -4.58 -28.35 -27.71
CA SER A 295 -3.79 -27.88 -28.85
C SER A 295 -2.93 -26.68 -28.44
N ARG A 296 -1.63 -26.71 -28.80
CA ARG A 296 -0.70 -25.63 -28.48
C ARG A 296 -0.71 -24.51 -29.51
N SER A 297 -0.70 -24.82 -30.81
CA SER A 297 -0.62 -23.80 -31.85
C SER A 297 -1.12 -24.34 -33.19
N PRO A 298 -1.48 -23.43 -34.11
CA PRO A 298 -1.68 -23.79 -35.50
C PRO A 298 -0.39 -24.34 -36.15
N ALA A 299 -0.54 -25.20 -37.18
CA ALA A 299 0.57 -25.81 -37.92
C ALA A 299 1.48 -24.79 -38.64
N PHE A 300 0.91 -23.73 -39.22
CA PHE A 300 1.64 -22.77 -40.06
C PHE A 300 2.26 -21.59 -39.28
N THR A 301 2.20 -21.63 -37.95
CA THR A 301 2.67 -20.53 -37.10
C THR A 301 3.58 -21.05 -35.99
N TYR A 302 4.59 -20.27 -35.63
CA TYR A 302 5.39 -20.51 -34.44
C TYR A 302 4.52 -20.55 -33.17
N SER A 303 5.11 -21.04 -32.08
CA SER A 303 4.42 -21.11 -30.79
C SER A 303 3.95 -19.73 -30.35
N MET A 304 2.64 -19.49 -30.43
CA MET A 304 2.05 -18.20 -30.07
C MET A 304 2.21 -17.96 -28.57
N SER A 305 2.73 -16.78 -28.20
CA SER A 305 2.92 -16.39 -26.80
C SER A 305 1.61 -16.52 -26.01
N GLU A 306 0.52 -16.20 -26.69
CA GLU A 306 -0.91 -16.22 -26.43
C GLU A 306 -1.41 -17.44 -25.66
N VAL A 307 -0.84 -18.59 -25.97
CA VAL A 307 -1.33 -19.89 -25.54
C VAL A 307 -1.04 -20.09 -24.06
N PRO A 308 -1.98 -20.59 -23.26
CA PRO A 308 -1.73 -20.91 -21.86
C PRO A 308 -0.62 -21.97 -21.71
N GLN A 309 0.45 -21.62 -20.99
CA GLN A 309 1.57 -22.53 -20.69
C GLN A 309 1.77 -22.68 -19.18
N ALA A 310 2.37 -23.77 -18.74
CA ALA A 310 2.78 -23.92 -17.34
C ALA A 310 3.86 -22.88 -16.97
N GLY A 311 4.02 -22.59 -15.68
CA GLY A 311 5.02 -21.64 -15.22
C GLY A 311 4.67 -20.97 -13.91
N GLN A 312 5.40 -19.91 -13.56
CA GLN A 312 5.19 -19.17 -12.32
C GLN A 312 3.75 -18.67 -12.18
N MET A 313 3.17 -18.89 -11.00
CA MET A 313 1.90 -18.32 -10.56
C MET A 313 2.05 -17.61 -9.21
N GLY A 314 1.48 -16.42 -9.13
CA GLY A 314 1.58 -15.61 -7.92
C GLY A 314 2.95 -14.95 -7.78
N PHE A 315 3.11 -14.17 -6.71
CA PHE A 315 4.24 -13.27 -6.52
C PHE A 315 4.32 -12.22 -7.65
N HIS A 316 3.17 -11.73 -8.10
CA HIS A 316 3.07 -10.69 -9.13
C HIS A 316 2.73 -9.36 -8.46
N ARG A 317 3.26 -8.26 -9.00
CA ARG A 317 2.79 -6.92 -8.61
C ARG A 317 1.40 -6.66 -9.20
N ARG A 318 0.45 -6.23 -8.38
CA ARG A 318 -0.89 -5.80 -8.82
C ARG A 318 -1.30 -4.53 -8.09
N THR A 319 -2.32 -3.91 -8.64
CA THR A 319 -3.05 -2.79 -8.07
C THR A 319 -4.51 -3.21 -8.04
N GLU A 320 -5.09 -3.26 -6.85
CA GLU A 320 -6.54 -3.43 -6.65
C GLU A 320 -7.15 -2.05 -6.46
N TYR A 321 -8.11 -1.68 -7.31
CA TYR A 321 -8.69 -0.35 -7.31
C TYR A 321 -9.90 -0.25 -6.38
N ASN A 322 -10.19 0.97 -5.92
CA ASN A 322 -11.45 1.36 -5.26
C ASN A 322 -11.86 0.48 -4.06
N LYS A 323 -10.90 0.20 -3.18
CA LYS A 323 -11.19 -0.42 -1.89
C LYS A 323 -11.63 0.64 -0.90
N ARG A 324 -12.70 0.40 -0.17
CA ARG A 324 -13.24 1.38 0.78
C ARG A 324 -12.58 1.22 2.15
N ILE A 325 -12.12 2.32 2.73
CA ILE A 325 -11.72 2.38 4.13
C ILE A 325 -13.00 2.36 4.98
N VAL A 326 -13.09 1.37 5.86
CA VAL A 326 -14.22 1.19 6.77
C VAL A 326 -13.99 1.96 8.06
N ARG A 327 -12.77 1.90 8.61
CA ARG A 327 -12.39 2.56 9.88
C ARG A 327 -10.88 2.81 9.89
N ILE A 328 -10.45 3.89 10.53
CA ILE A 328 -9.07 4.20 10.87
C ILE A 328 -9.01 4.44 12.38
N GLY A 329 -8.15 3.73 13.09
CA GLY A 329 -8.01 3.88 14.53
C GLY A 329 -6.55 4.06 14.96
N ARG A 330 -6.36 4.61 16.16
CA ARG A 330 -5.03 4.87 16.74
C ARG A 330 -4.53 3.70 17.57
N ASP A 331 -5.43 3.03 18.28
CA ASP A 331 -5.10 1.93 19.17
C ASP A 331 -5.42 0.57 18.52
N GLY A 332 -4.39 -0.24 18.30
CA GLY A 332 -4.54 -1.56 17.70
C GLY A 332 -5.30 -2.57 18.57
N TYR A 333 -5.50 -2.30 19.87
CA TYR A 333 -6.32 -3.15 20.75
C TYR A 333 -7.77 -3.24 20.26
N GLU A 334 -8.30 -2.18 19.66
CA GLU A 334 -9.69 -2.13 19.18
C GLU A 334 -10.01 -3.15 18.06
N VAL A 335 -9.00 -3.63 17.35
CA VAL A 335 -9.19 -4.56 16.20
C VAL A 335 -8.56 -5.91 16.40
N THR A 336 -7.69 -6.03 17.40
CA THR A 336 -6.90 -7.23 17.60
C THR A 336 -7.83 -8.34 18.07
N VAL A 337 -7.94 -9.39 17.26
CA VAL A 337 -8.73 -10.57 17.59
C VAL A 337 -8.16 -11.27 18.83
N LYS A 338 -9.01 -11.95 19.60
CA LYS A 338 -8.61 -12.77 20.76
C LYS A 338 -7.52 -13.75 20.33
N GLY A 339 -6.38 -13.75 21.04
CA GLY A 339 -5.21 -14.58 20.72
C GLY A 339 -4.34 -14.06 19.56
N GLY A 340 -4.66 -12.89 18.98
CA GLY A 340 -3.90 -12.26 17.90
C GLY A 340 -4.17 -12.84 16.51
N PHE A 341 -3.77 -12.09 15.48
CA PHE A 341 -3.94 -12.51 14.08
C PHE A 341 -2.98 -13.65 13.71
N LEU A 342 -3.51 -14.67 13.02
CA LEU A 342 -2.76 -15.84 12.61
C LEU A 342 -1.53 -15.47 11.75
N HIS A 343 -0.36 -15.98 12.16
CA HIS A 343 0.93 -15.67 11.54
C HIS A 343 1.28 -14.19 11.49
N TYR A 344 0.68 -13.34 12.33
CA TYR A 344 1.02 -11.93 12.43
C TYR A 344 1.34 -11.54 13.87
N GLY A 345 0.38 -11.76 14.78
CA GLY A 345 0.44 -11.34 16.17
C GLY A 345 -0.58 -10.25 16.48
N LEU A 346 -0.26 -9.41 17.46
CA LEU A 346 -1.08 -8.27 17.88
C LEU A 346 -0.82 -7.06 16.98
N VAL A 347 -1.83 -6.19 16.85
CA VAL A 347 -1.65 -4.86 16.26
C VAL A 347 -1.50 -3.89 17.45
N TYR A 348 -0.40 -3.15 17.51
CA TYR A 348 -0.09 -2.28 18.66
C TYR A 348 -0.51 -0.82 18.43
N GLY A 349 -0.36 -0.32 17.21
CA GLY A 349 -0.53 1.09 16.91
C GLY A 349 -1.67 1.37 15.93
N PRO A 350 -1.53 2.46 15.15
CA PRO A 350 -2.57 2.87 14.22
C PRO A 350 -2.86 1.80 13.18
N TYR A 351 -4.12 1.68 12.80
CA TYR A 351 -4.58 0.65 11.86
C TYR A 351 -5.57 1.23 10.85
N ILE A 352 -5.72 0.52 9.73
CA ILE A 352 -6.73 0.78 8.71
C ILE A 352 -7.51 -0.51 8.45
N VAL A 353 -8.83 -0.42 8.54
CA VAL A 353 -9.74 -1.50 8.14
C VAL A 353 -10.24 -1.23 6.73
N ILE A 354 -10.03 -2.16 5.82
CA ILE A 354 -10.48 -2.06 4.43
C ILE A 354 -11.57 -3.08 4.13
N LYS A 355 -12.59 -2.67 3.38
CA LYS A 355 -13.66 -3.55 2.88
C LYS A 355 -13.10 -4.60 1.93
N GLY A 356 -13.43 -5.86 2.19
CA GLY A 356 -13.08 -7.01 1.38
C GLY A 356 -11.70 -7.57 1.68
N SER A 357 -11.23 -8.43 0.78
CA SER A 357 -9.88 -8.97 0.81
C SER A 357 -8.88 -8.05 0.11
N VAL A 358 -7.61 -8.19 0.51
CA VAL A 358 -6.48 -7.51 -0.12
C VAL A 358 -5.42 -8.54 -0.51
N MET A 359 -4.71 -8.30 -1.60
CA MET A 359 -3.59 -9.12 -2.05
C MET A 359 -2.49 -9.40 -1.00
N GLY A 360 -1.79 -10.52 -1.18
CA GLY A 360 -0.63 -10.89 -0.36
C GLY A 360 -0.97 -11.69 0.92
N PRO A 361 0.02 -12.36 1.52
CA PRO A 361 -0.10 -12.98 2.85
C PRO A 361 -0.01 -11.95 3.97
N SER A 362 -0.18 -12.39 5.22
CA SER A 362 0.14 -11.58 6.40
C SER A 362 1.61 -11.12 6.38
N LYS A 363 1.92 -10.03 7.09
CA LYS A 363 3.22 -9.35 7.13
C LYS A 363 3.68 -8.71 5.81
N ARG A 364 2.86 -8.77 4.76
CA ARG A 364 3.17 -8.19 3.45
C ARG A 364 3.04 -6.67 3.52
N VAL A 365 4.09 -5.97 3.08
CA VAL A 365 4.01 -4.53 2.84
C VAL A 365 3.12 -4.27 1.63
N LEU A 366 2.19 -3.36 1.80
CA LEU A 366 1.25 -2.86 0.81
C LEU A 366 1.34 -1.34 0.83
N VAL A 367 0.96 -0.71 -0.27
CA VAL A 367 0.83 0.74 -0.32
C VAL A 367 -0.60 1.07 -0.69
N LEU A 368 -1.25 1.84 0.18
CA LEU A 368 -2.52 2.46 -0.10
C LEU A 368 -2.23 3.76 -0.83
N ARG A 369 -2.87 3.97 -1.98
CA ARG A 369 -2.77 5.20 -2.76
C ARG A 369 -4.16 5.79 -2.88
N HIS A 370 -4.26 7.11 -2.99
CA HIS A 370 -5.47 7.77 -3.46
C HIS A 370 -5.95 7.13 -4.79
N PRO A 371 -7.27 7.10 -5.02
CA PRO A 371 -7.84 6.33 -6.11
C PRO A 371 -7.55 7.03 -7.43
N ILE A 372 -6.93 6.32 -8.38
CA ILE A 372 -6.67 6.89 -9.71
C ILE A 372 -7.92 6.87 -10.60
N ARG A 373 -8.85 5.96 -10.31
CA ARG A 373 -10.09 5.75 -11.07
C ARG A 373 -11.28 5.59 -10.13
N PRO A 374 -11.64 6.64 -9.36
CA PRO A 374 -12.74 6.58 -8.41
C PRO A 374 -14.09 6.33 -9.10
N ASP A 375 -15.03 5.69 -8.40
CA ASP A 375 -16.42 5.60 -8.86
C ASP A 375 -17.11 6.96 -8.63
N LEU A 376 -17.11 7.82 -9.65
CA LEU A 376 -17.67 9.17 -9.54
C LEU A 376 -19.16 9.17 -9.17
N LYS A 377 -19.89 8.08 -9.43
CA LYS A 377 -21.30 7.95 -9.06
C LYS A 377 -21.48 7.93 -7.55
N PHE A 378 -20.53 7.37 -6.79
CA PHE A 378 -20.60 7.26 -5.34
C PHE A 378 -19.29 7.67 -4.68
N ILE A 379 -19.30 8.86 -4.07
CA ILE A 379 -18.18 9.41 -3.32
C ILE A 379 -18.77 9.77 -1.95
N PRO A 380 -18.61 8.91 -0.94
CA PRO A 380 -19.24 9.10 0.36
C PRO A 380 -18.60 10.29 1.08
N LEU A 381 -19.43 11.19 1.60
CA LEU A 381 -19.00 12.32 2.41
C LEU A 381 -18.89 11.96 3.91
N SER A 382 -19.66 10.98 4.37
CA SER A 382 -19.63 10.47 5.74
C SER A 382 -18.82 9.19 5.87
N SER A 383 -18.29 8.95 7.08
CA SER A 383 -17.70 7.67 7.43
C SER A 383 -18.78 6.55 7.44
N PRO A 384 -18.40 5.29 7.14
CA PRO A 384 -19.32 4.17 7.21
C PRO A 384 -19.69 3.89 8.68
N GLN A 385 -20.98 3.71 8.96
CA GLN A 385 -21.41 3.31 10.29
C GLN A 385 -21.10 1.83 10.53
N VAL A 386 -20.17 1.55 11.44
CA VAL A 386 -19.81 0.20 11.87
C VAL A 386 -20.65 -0.17 13.09
N VAL A 387 -21.56 -1.13 12.95
CA VAL A 387 -22.43 -1.62 14.03
C VAL A 387 -21.67 -2.64 14.89
N TYR A 388 -20.95 -3.54 14.24
CA TYR A 388 -20.21 -4.60 14.92
C TYR A 388 -18.90 -4.91 14.21
N PHE A 389 -17.86 -5.21 15.00
CA PHE A 389 -16.55 -5.64 14.52
C PHE A 389 -16.14 -6.91 15.27
N SER A 390 -15.89 -8.00 14.54
CA SER A 390 -15.58 -9.29 15.18
C SER A 390 -14.15 -9.35 15.71
N LEU A 391 -14.04 -9.48 17.03
CA LEU A 391 -12.79 -9.71 17.76
C LEU A 391 -12.60 -11.19 18.16
N GLU A 392 -13.43 -12.10 17.64
CA GLU A 392 -13.30 -13.52 17.92
C GLU A 392 -12.00 -14.10 17.36
N SER A 393 -11.43 -15.06 18.09
CA SER A 393 -10.24 -15.79 17.68
C SER A 393 -10.40 -16.37 16.28
N LYS A 394 -9.31 -16.33 15.50
CA LYS A 394 -9.25 -16.90 14.15
C LYS A 394 -8.42 -18.20 14.08
N GLN A 395 -8.09 -18.78 15.24
CA GLN A 395 -7.24 -19.97 15.34
C GLN A 395 -8.03 -21.30 15.33
N GLY A 396 -9.36 -21.24 15.27
CA GLY A 396 -10.28 -22.37 15.33
C GLY A 396 -11.68 -21.85 15.66
N ALA A 397 -12.69 -22.71 15.57
CA ALA A 397 -14.03 -22.45 16.09
C ALA A 397 -14.13 -22.97 17.52
#